data_AF-A0A8J5JV31-F1
#
_entry.id   AF-A0A8J5JV31-F1
#
_cell.length_a   1.000
_cell.length_b   1.000
_cell.length_c   1.000
_cell.angle_alpha   90.00
_cell.angle_beta   90.00
_cell.angle_gamma   90.00
#
_symmetry.space_group_name_H-M   'P 1'
#
loop_
_entity.id
_entity.type
_entity.pdbx_description
1 polymer ?
#
loop_
_entity_poly.entity_id
_entity_poly.type
_entity_poly.pdbx_seq_one_letter_code
_entity_poly.pdbx_strand_id
1 'polypeptide(L)'
;MVKSGRGLSLLLLCVVALGVQGKYHRYHQQSEDLGLDQTESQDSEDQSQDENQDQQSEDQDDQKMDIDRIIQMARVIPTKPRHCQSCKTCTFGGVVYPHGSVMFNYPYGCLQIYCDKGENVMYFHGGPGKKYCCEFRGQMYSNWERLTSHCISIQCHYSYWYMYDTIDHCCGHCKIHDDPHVVTYDSYHYDFQGHCNYTVTQTGFGHHPDHGVFSDFEPFQYNNLASSVSSTTFRDSAHTIVTLNADSPSLVFYNSQPIVIKTATFFKMLPPNPWVNHYVMVLRHPSAADCNLVVGSSQLVVQQCANRLDVWAHPAHHDDLYGLCGHFNQYTPDDFTARDNTVYQLQKFPRAFPVSWLAHKQSDRKCTQSCPEPHLGCVNDYTTDPCYATTAAKNKYYSLCSTSLSSIIGQNSAYEYLKQDCAMDLCLMNQNNNSKNFYAWMQKLKVNAEMVKYLHEITYKAGGGQRRSFNDFPVDFLDAVAQLKAKDAAAPHLRG
;
A
#
# COMPACT_ATOMS: atom_id res chain seq x y z
N MET A 1 -40.22 -7.41 -21.39
CA MET A 1 -40.89 -6.40 -20.53
C MET A 1 -40.04 -6.17 -19.30
N VAL A 2 -39.66 -4.91 -19.12
CA VAL A 2 -38.71 -4.36 -18.14
C VAL A 2 -39.25 -4.47 -16.72
N LYS A 3 -38.40 -4.83 -15.75
CA LYS A 3 -38.44 -4.26 -14.40
C LYS A 3 -37.02 -4.00 -13.90
N SER A 4 -36.69 -2.71 -13.82
CA SER A 4 -35.49 -2.09 -13.28
C SER A 4 -35.74 -1.54 -11.87
N GLY A 5 -34.66 -1.34 -11.11
CA GLY A 5 -34.59 -0.47 -9.92
C GLY A 5 -34.50 -1.27 -8.61
N ARG A 6 -33.51 -1.08 -7.72
CA ARG A 6 -32.59 0.04 -7.49
C ARG A 6 -31.27 -0.51 -6.93
N GLY A 7 -30.15 -0.08 -7.51
CA GLY A 7 -28.78 -0.37 -7.06
C GLY A 7 -27.89 0.83 -7.36
N LEU A 8 -28.18 1.96 -6.73
CA LEU A 8 -27.33 3.15 -6.58
C LEU A 8 -27.60 3.60 -5.12
N SER A 9 -26.65 3.93 -4.26
CA SER A 9 -25.29 4.42 -4.46
C SER A 9 -24.49 4.20 -3.16
N LEU A 10 -23.37 3.46 -3.23
CA LEU A 10 -22.27 3.52 -2.24
C LEU A 10 -20.99 4.10 -2.87
N LEU A 11 -20.99 4.31 -4.20
CA LEU A 11 -19.87 4.82 -4.99
C LEU A 11 -19.72 6.34 -4.95
N LEU A 12 -20.74 7.09 -4.53
CA LEU A 12 -20.67 8.57 -4.48
C LEU A 12 -19.96 9.15 -3.25
N LEU A 13 -19.62 8.33 -2.24
CA LEU A 13 -19.07 8.82 -0.97
C LEU A 13 -17.58 9.22 -1.04
N CYS A 14 -16.78 8.70 -1.97
CA CYS A 14 -15.36 9.05 -2.04
C CYS A 14 -15.09 10.38 -2.76
N VAL A 15 -15.96 10.81 -3.71
CA VAL A 15 -15.71 12.02 -4.53
C VAL A 15 -16.12 13.32 -3.82
N VAL A 16 -17.03 13.24 -2.83
CA VAL A 16 -17.55 14.44 -2.14
C VAL A 16 -16.55 14.99 -1.10
N ALA A 17 -15.53 14.24 -0.70
CA ALA A 17 -14.55 14.66 0.31
C ALA A 17 -13.39 15.53 -0.24
N LEU A 18 -13.20 15.63 -1.55
CA LEU A 18 -12.11 16.42 -2.17
C LEU A 18 -12.69 17.52 -3.06
N GLY A 19 -12.81 18.71 -2.49
CA GLY A 19 -13.19 19.92 -3.19
C GLY A 19 -12.27 20.22 -4.37
N VAL A 20 -12.90 20.47 -5.52
CA VAL A 20 -12.31 20.85 -6.80
C VAL A 20 -11.30 21.99 -6.66
N GLN A 21 -10.01 21.69 -6.83
CA GLN A 21 -9.03 22.64 -7.37
C GLN A 21 -8.49 22.10 -8.70
N GLY A 22 -9.39 22.04 -9.69
CA GLY A 22 -9.00 21.82 -11.08
C GLY A 22 -8.21 23.02 -11.60
N LYS A 23 -6.88 22.89 -11.70
CA LYS A 23 -6.06 23.72 -12.60
C LYS A 23 -6.40 23.33 -14.04
N TYR A 24 -7.40 23.97 -14.62
CA TYR A 24 -7.65 23.88 -16.05
C TYR A 24 -6.51 24.53 -16.83
N HIS A 25 -5.65 23.74 -17.46
CA HIS A 25 -4.80 24.20 -18.54
C HIS A 25 -5.67 24.44 -19.78
N ARG A 26 -5.89 25.73 -20.09
CA ARG A 26 -6.69 26.22 -21.21
C ARG A 26 -5.95 25.97 -22.53
N TYR A 27 -6.35 24.94 -23.28
CA TYR A 27 -6.04 24.84 -24.71
C TYR A 27 -6.87 25.89 -25.47
N HIS A 28 -6.19 26.78 -26.19
CA HIS A 28 -6.79 27.72 -27.12
C HIS A 28 -7.21 26.97 -28.40
N GLN A 29 -8.50 26.97 -28.71
CA GLN A 29 -8.96 26.72 -30.07
C GLN A 29 -10.06 27.73 -30.42
N GLN A 30 -9.83 28.45 -31.52
CA GLN A 30 -10.71 29.46 -32.11
C GLN A 30 -11.87 28.81 -32.88
N SER A 31 -13.09 29.33 -32.70
CA SER A 31 -14.20 29.35 -33.66
C SER A 31 -15.31 30.22 -33.06
N GLU A 32 -15.44 31.47 -33.45
CA GLU A 32 -16.38 31.98 -34.48
C GLU A 32 -17.86 31.83 -34.12
N ASP A 33 -18.46 33.01 -33.90
CA ASP A 33 -19.85 33.46 -33.96
C ASP A 33 -20.99 32.45 -34.18
N LEU A 34 -22.04 32.59 -33.34
CA LEU A 34 -23.41 32.92 -33.76
C LEU A 34 -24.27 33.17 -32.52
N GLY A 35 -24.79 34.39 -32.37
CA GLY A 35 -25.74 34.76 -31.32
C GLY A 35 -27.17 34.33 -31.63
N LEU A 36 -28.02 34.29 -30.59
CA LEU A 36 -29.46 34.60 -30.64
C LEU A 36 -30.06 34.65 -29.22
N ASP A 37 -30.41 35.89 -28.85
CA ASP A 37 -31.51 36.43 -28.03
C ASP A 37 -32.32 35.63 -26.98
N GLN A 38 -32.32 36.21 -25.77
CA GLN A 38 -33.45 36.54 -24.85
C GLN A 38 -34.51 35.50 -24.46
N THR A 39 -34.71 35.34 -23.14
CA THR A 39 -35.88 35.94 -22.43
C THR A 39 -35.82 35.75 -20.89
N GLU A 40 -36.16 36.82 -20.17
CA GLU A 40 -36.40 36.92 -18.73
C GLU A 40 -37.76 36.32 -18.34
N SER A 41 -37.88 35.77 -17.13
CA SER A 41 -39.03 36.03 -16.25
C SER A 41 -38.74 35.59 -14.81
N GLN A 42 -39.10 36.48 -13.89
CA GLN A 42 -38.87 36.52 -12.45
C GLN A 42 -39.84 35.62 -11.64
N ASP A 43 -39.59 35.63 -10.32
CA ASP A 43 -40.47 35.25 -9.19
C ASP A 43 -40.39 33.77 -8.77
N SER A 44 -40.19 33.39 -7.50
CA SER A 44 -40.28 34.10 -6.22
C SER A 44 -39.62 33.27 -5.11
N GLU A 45 -39.21 33.98 -4.06
CA GLU A 45 -38.62 33.56 -2.79
C GLU A 45 -39.26 32.32 -2.13
N ASP A 46 -38.42 31.36 -1.74
CA ASP A 46 -38.58 30.62 -0.48
C ASP A 46 -37.18 30.20 0.02
N GLN A 47 -36.46 31.17 0.60
CA GLN A 47 -35.23 30.94 1.35
C GLN A 47 -35.58 30.85 2.83
N SER A 48 -35.63 29.63 3.37
CA SER A 48 -35.14 29.40 4.73
C SER A 48 -34.91 27.91 4.99
N GLN A 49 -33.77 27.63 5.62
CA GLN A 49 -33.42 26.36 6.29
C GLN A 49 -32.86 25.27 5.37
N ASP A 50 -31.56 25.34 5.09
CA ASP A 50 -30.60 24.24 5.29
C ASP A 50 -29.21 24.64 4.73
N GLU A 51 -28.60 25.65 5.34
CA GLU A 51 -27.17 25.93 5.16
C GLU A 51 -26.52 25.95 6.54
N ASN A 52 -25.95 24.80 6.93
CA ASN A 52 -24.76 24.66 7.80
C ASN A 52 -24.63 23.20 8.25
N GLN A 53 -24.20 22.31 7.36
CA GLN A 53 -23.58 21.03 7.77
C GLN A 53 -22.51 20.50 6.81
N ASP A 54 -22.01 21.32 5.88
CA ASP A 54 -20.88 20.95 5.00
C ASP A 54 -19.60 21.71 5.41
N GLN A 55 -19.10 21.40 6.61
CA GLN A 55 -17.75 21.77 7.03
C GLN A 55 -17.00 20.54 7.55
N GLN A 56 -15.92 20.22 6.84
CA GLN A 56 -14.72 19.50 7.29
C GLN A 56 -14.85 17.99 7.55
N SER A 57 -14.57 17.18 6.53
CA SER A 57 -13.79 15.95 6.73
C SER A 57 -12.30 16.26 6.53
N GLU A 58 -11.73 17.07 7.42
CA GLU A 58 -10.28 17.12 7.57
C GLU A 58 -9.82 15.81 8.23
N ASP A 59 -8.76 15.19 7.73
CA ASP A 59 -8.22 13.95 8.29
C ASP A 59 -7.98 14.09 9.80
N GLN A 60 -8.66 13.28 10.61
CA GLN A 60 -8.62 13.38 12.08
C GLN A 60 -7.20 13.24 12.65
N ASP A 61 -6.32 12.53 11.93
CA ASP A 61 -4.92 12.38 12.29
C ASP A 61 -4.11 13.67 12.05
N ASP A 62 -4.43 14.46 11.01
CA ASP A 62 -3.72 15.72 10.72
C ASP A 62 -4.06 16.83 11.74
N GLN A 63 -5.18 16.70 12.47
CA GLN A 63 -5.56 17.62 13.55
C GLN A 63 -4.85 17.33 14.89
N LYS A 64 -4.10 16.22 15.01
CA LYS A 64 -3.37 15.87 16.24
C LYS A 64 -2.15 16.75 16.47
N MET A 65 -1.90 17.10 17.74
CA MET A 65 -0.72 17.89 18.10
C MET A 65 0.57 17.08 17.94
N ASP A 66 1.53 17.68 17.27
CA ASP A 66 2.91 17.18 17.21
C ASP A 66 3.60 17.31 18.58
N ILE A 67 4.21 16.22 19.04
CA ILE A 67 4.99 16.14 20.28
C ILE A 67 6.06 17.22 20.34
N ASP A 68 6.72 17.56 19.24
CA ASP A 68 7.79 18.57 19.22
C ASP A 68 7.23 19.98 19.48
N ARG A 69 6.02 20.28 19.00
CA ARG A 69 5.31 21.52 19.35
C ARG A 69 4.97 21.56 20.84
N ILE A 70 4.52 20.45 21.41
CA ILE A 70 4.22 20.35 22.85
C ILE A 70 5.50 20.56 23.68
N ILE A 71 6.62 19.96 23.27
CA ILE A 71 7.93 20.16 23.90
C ILE A 71 8.35 21.63 23.87
N GLN A 72 8.14 22.33 22.74
CA GLN A 72 8.44 23.76 22.64
C GLN A 72 7.59 24.60 23.60
N MET A 73 6.29 24.32 23.69
CA MET A 73 5.39 25.00 24.65
C MET A 73 5.84 24.76 26.11
N ALA A 74 6.32 23.55 26.42
CA ALA A 74 6.80 23.19 27.76
C ALA A 74 8.08 23.93 28.16
N ARG A 75 8.92 24.30 27.20
CA ARG A 75 10.21 24.99 27.41
C ARG A 75 10.10 26.50 27.63
N VAL A 76 8.91 27.09 27.50
CA VAL A 76 8.73 28.54 27.67
C VAL A 76 9.05 28.97 29.11
N ILE A 77 9.93 29.98 29.21
CA ILE A 77 10.70 30.41 30.39
C ILE A 77 9.80 30.90 31.53
N PRO A 78 10.06 30.54 32.80
CA PRO A 78 9.29 31.05 33.93
C PRO A 78 9.53 32.54 34.13
N THR A 79 8.47 33.36 34.07
CA THR A 79 8.48 34.68 34.71
C THR A 79 8.43 34.45 36.22
N LYS A 80 9.57 34.56 36.92
CA LYS A 80 9.58 34.51 38.39
C LYS A 80 8.62 35.59 38.92
N PRO A 81 7.56 35.25 39.67
CA PRO A 81 6.78 36.25 40.39
C PRO A 81 7.71 36.96 41.35
N ARG A 82 7.75 38.30 41.33
CA ARG A 82 8.67 39.10 42.15
C ARG A 82 8.52 38.89 43.67
N HIS A 83 7.57 38.08 44.15
CA HIS A 83 7.14 38.04 45.56
C HIS A 83 6.98 36.65 46.20
N CYS A 84 7.49 35.55 45.63
CA CYS A 84 7.51 34.27 46.37
C CYS A 84 8.89 33.60 46.36
N GLN A 85 9.60 33.69 47.50
CA GLN A 85 10.91 33.06 47.71
C GLN A 85 10.81 31.56 48.07
N SER A 86 9.60 31.03 48.31
CA SER A 86 9.37 29.62 48.72
C SER A 86 8.34 28.86 47.86
N CYS A 87 7.66 29.52 46.92
CA CYS A 87 6.68 28.87 46.05
C CYS A 87 7.42 28.21 44.89
N LYS A 88 7.54 26.88 44.94
CA LYS A 88 8.01 26.08 43.81
C LYS A 88 6.86 25.89 42.81
N THR A 89 6.44 26.98 42.18
CA THR A 89 5.35 27.01 41.18
C THR A 89 5.92 27.01 39.76
N CYS A 90 5.16 26.43 38.85
CA CYS A 90 5.50 26.37 37.43
C CYS A 90 4.55 27.25 36.62
N THR A 91 4.94 27.62 35.40
CA THR A 91 4.07 28.37 34.48
C THR A 91 3.96 27.61 33.17
N PHE A 92 2.73 27.42 32.71
CA PHE A 92 2.42 26.74 31.44
C PHE A 92 1.20 27.40 30.81
N GLY A 93 1.29 27.77 29.53
CA GLY A 93 0.19 28.47 28.82
C GLY A 93 -0.24 29.80 29.47
N GLY A 94 0.65 30.47 30.22
CA GLY A 94 0.33 31.70 30.95
C GLY A 94 -0.35 31.50 32.32
N VAL A 95 -0.59 30.25 32.74
CA VAL A 95 -1.20 29.91 34.03
C VAL A 95 -0.14 29.41 35.02
N VAL A 96 -0.28 29.78 36.30
CA VAL A 96 0.64 29.37 37.38
C VAL A 96 0.10 28.15 38.11
N TYR A 97 0.92 27.11 38.24
CA TYR A 97 0.55 25.84 38.86
C TYR A 97 1.41 25.54 40.11
N PRO A 98 0.82 25.03 41.20
CA PRO A 98 1.58 24.59 42.37
C PRO A 98 2.33 23.28 42.10
N HIS A 99 3.40 23.04 42.85
CA HIS A 99 4.14 21.77 42.83
C HIS A 99 3.20 20.56 42.97
N GLY A 100 3.45 19.53 42.17
CA GLY A 100 2.67 18.29 42.12
C GLY A 100 1.48 18.35 41.16
N SER A 101 1.16 19.51 40.59
CA SER A 101 0.06 19.64 39.64
C SER A 101 0.42 19.11 38.26
N VAL A 102 -0.52 18.41 37.63
CA VAL A 102 -0.49 18.12 36.19
C VAL A 102 -1.01 19.35 35.45
N MET A 103 -0.15 19.94 34.61
CA MET A 103 -0.42 21.16 33.85
C MET A 103 -0.97 20.86 32.45
N PHE A 104 -0.64 19.69 31.91
CA PHE A 104 -1.02 19.27 30.58
C PHE A 104 -1.12 17.74 30.51
N ASN A 105 -2.08 17.22 29.74
CA ASN A 105 -2.28 15.79 29.54
C ASN A 105 -2.87 15.54 28.14
N TYR A 106 -2.11 14.98 27.20
CA TYR A 106 -2.55 14.80 25.82
C TYR A 106 -1.81 13.70 25.05
N PRO A 107 -2.51 12.83 24.31
CA PRO A 107 -3.86 12.37 24.64
C PRO A 107 -3.93 11.95 26.11
N TYR A 108 -5.14 11.86 26.65
CA TYR A 108 -5.31 11.57 28.07
C TYR A 108 -4.55 10.30 28.48
N GLY A 109 -3.59 10.43 29.39
CA GLY A 109 -2.77 9.32 29.90
C GLY A 109 -1.58 8.95 29.03
N CYS A 110 -1.27 9.72 27.97
CA CYS A 110 -0.17 9.43 27.05
C CYS A 110 1.06 10.32 27.26
N LEU A 111 0.88 11.63 27.27
CA LEU A 111 1.92 12.59 27.64
C LEU A 111 1.36 13.53 28.70
N GLN A 112 2.08 13.62 29.82
CA GLN A 112 1.75 14.51 30.91
C GLN A 112 2.88 15.51 31.15
N ILE A 113 2.54 16.76 31.41
CA ILE A 113 3.49 17.76 31.92
C ILE A 113 3.05 18.09 33.34
N TYR A 114 3.93 17.95 34.32
CA TYR A 114 3.64 18.27 35.70
C TYR A 114 4.69 19.21 36.30
N CYS A 115 4.29 19.93 37.34
CA CYS A 115 5.16 20.86 38.04
C CYS A 115 5.99 20.15 39.11
N ASP A 116 7.27 19.88 38.85
CA ASP A 116 8.20 19.40 39.87
C ASP A 116 9.09 20.52 40.34
N LYS A 117 8.92 20.94 41.60
CA LYS A 117 9.82 21.89 42.27
C LYS A 117 10.13 23.19 41.50
N GLY A 118 9.20 23.66 40.66
CA GLY A 118 9.37 24.87 39.84
C GLY A 118 9.84 24.62 38.41
N GLU A 119 9.99 23.36 38.01
CA GLU A 119 10.35 22.92 36.67
C GLU A 119 9.19 22.19 35.99
N ASN A 120 9.00 22.45 34.70
CA ASN A 120 8.05 21.73 33.85
C ASN A 120 8.65 20.37 33.48
N VAL A 121 8.17 19.29 34.09
CA VAL A 121 8.66 17.93 33.80
C VAL A 121 7.68 17.21 32.89
N MET A 122 8.20 16.70 31.77
CA MET A 122 7.44 15.91 30.82
C MET A 122 7.56 14.42 31.12
N TYR A 123 6.43 13.72 31.11
CA TYR A 123 6.35 12.28 31.30
C TYR A 123 5.58 11.63 30.16
N PHE A 124 6.26 10.75 29.42
CA PHE A 124 5.66 9.92 28.38
C PHE A 124 5.28 8.56 28.96
N HIS A 125 4.01 8.20 28.76
CA HIS A 125 3.45 6.87 28.94
C HIS A 125 3.55 6.03 27.64
N GLY A 126 3.86 6.66 26.49
CA GLY A 126 4.13 5.98 25.22
C GLY A 126 5.62 5.93 24.84
N GLY A 127 6.01 4.92 24.07
CA GLY A 127 7.38 4.68 23.58
C GLY A 127 7.83 3.22 23.77
N PRO A 128 8.89 2.74 23.09
CA PRO A 128 9.38 1.37 23.26
C PRO A 128 9.63 1.03 24.73
N GLY A 129 8.83 0.11 25.29
CA GLY A 129 8.93 -0.35 26.68
C GLY A 129 8.07 0.42 27.72
N LYS A 130 7.34 1.47 27.33
CA LYS A 130 6.36 2.18 28.17
C LYS A 130 4.96 1.66 27.83
N LYS A 131 4.12 1.32 28.80
CA LYS A 131 2.77 0.75 28.56
C LYS A 131 1.73 1.85 28.28
N TYR A 132 0.68 1.52 27.50
CA TYR A 132 -0.57 2.26 27.24
C TYR A 132 -0.69 3.04 25.92
N CYS A 133 0.34 3.76 25.44
CA CYS A 133 0.18 4.66 24.29
C CYS A 133 1.19 4.40 23.15
N CYS A 134 0.76 4.67 21.93
CA CYS A 134 1.57 4.50 20.72
C CYS A 134 1.98 5.86 20.15
N GLU A 135 3.04 5.87 19.34
CA GLU A 135 3.49 7.04 18.60
C GLU A 135 3.60 6.70 17.12
N PHE A 136 3.14 7.61 16.28
CA PHE A 136 3.32 7.57 14.83
C PHE A 136 3.33 9.01 14.31
N ARG A 137 4.25 9.33 13.40
CA ARG A 137 4.38 10.68 12.84
C ARG A 137 4.59 11.82 13.86
N GLY A 138 5.18 11.54 15.03
CA GLY A 138 5.36 12.56 16.06
C GLY A 138 4.07 12.87 16.81
N GLN A 139 3.01 12.10 16.57
CA GLN A 139 1.73 12.22 17.23
C GLN A 139 1.52 11.02 18.15
N MET A 140 0.83 11.26 19.26
CA MET A 140 0.50 10.21 20.22
C MET A 140 -0.91 9.68 19.99
N TYR A 141 -1.04 8.38 20.20
CA TYR A 141 -2.27 7.63 20.05
C TYR A 141 -2.59 6.92 21.37
N SER A 142 -3.81 7.13 21.85
CA SER A 142 -4.35 6.49 23.05
C SER A 142 -4.50 5.00 22.83
N ASN A 143 -4.55 4.23 23.92
CA ASN A 143 -4.94 2.83 23.83
C ASN A 143 -6.28 2.70 23.11
N TRP A 144 -6.38 1.79 22.14
CA TRP A 144 -7.50 1.56 21.23
C TRP A 144 -7.75 2.65 20.17
N GLU A 145 -6.91 3.67 20.08
CA GLU A 145 -7.03 4.66 19.01
C GLU A 145 -6.53 4.11 17.68
N ARG A 146 -7.19 4.46 16.57
CA ARG A 146 -6.84 4.00 15.23
C ARG A 146 -6.04 5.08 14.50
N LEU A 147 -5.04 4.64 13.75
CA LEU A 147 -4.43 5.38 12.66
C LEU A 147 -5.32 5.15 11.42
N THR A 148 -5.87 6.23 10.88
CA THR A 148 -6.87 6.21 9.80
C THR A 148 -6.42 6.92 8.53
N SER A 149 -5.39 7.76 8.60
CA SER A 149 -4.85 8.53 7.44
C SER A 149 -4.08 7.69 6.42
N HIS A 150 -4.29 6.37 6.39
CA HIS A 150 -3.63 5.42 5.52
C HIS A 150 -4.64 4.36 5.08
N CYS A 151 -4.33 3.64 4.00
CA CYS A 151 -5.22 2.61 3.44
C CYS A 151 -5.50 1.41 4.34
N ILE A 152 -4.87 1.33 5.51
CA ILE A 152 -5.05 0.26 6.47
C ILE A 152 -5.36 0.85 7.85
N SER A 153 -6.36 0.29 8.52
CA SER A 153 -6.66 0.63 9.91
C SER A 153 -5.71 -0.10 10.85
N ILE A 154 -4.80 0.65 11.47
CA ILE A 154 -3.91 0.14 12.51
C ILE A 154 -4.33 0.74 13.84
N GLN A 155 -4.49 -0.09 14.87
CA GLN A 155 -4.95 0.36 16.18
C GLN A 155 -3.82 0.24 17.21
N CYS A 156 -3.71 1.25 18.06
CA CYS A 156 -2.82 1.20 19.20
C CYS A 156 -3.39 0.28 20.28
N HIS A 157 -2.60 -0.65 20.81
CA HIS A 157 -2.99 -1.46 21.95
C HIS A 157 -1.78 -1.75 22.85
N TYR A 158 -1.85 -1.28 24.10
CA TYR A 158 -0.78 -1.35 25.10
C TYR A 158 0.62 -0.99 24.57
N SER A 159 0.71 0.10 23.79
CA SER A 159 1.94 0.61 23.16
C SER A 159 2.49 -0.18 21.98
N TYR A 160 1.70 -1.11 21.45
CA TYR A 160 1.98 -1.80 20.21
C TYR A 160 0.94 -1.42 19.17
N TRP A 161 1.38 -1.23 17.94
CA TRP A 161 0.49 -1.07 16.79
C TRP A 161 0.04 -2.44 16.30
N TYR A 162 -1.27 -2.63 16.21
CA TYR A 162 -1.92 -3.85 15.75
C TYR A 162 -2.72 -3.57 14.49
N MET A 163 -2.53 -4.38 13.46
CA MET A 163 -3.38 -4.31 12.28
C MET A 163 -4.75 -4.91 12.56
N TYR A 164 -5.79 -4.19 12.16
CA TYR A 164 -7.14 -4.71 12.09
C TYR A 164 -7.54 -4.81 10.62
N ASP A 165 -8.29 -5.85 10.27
CA ASP A 165 -8.57 -6.26 8.89
C ASP A 165 -9.55 -5.36 8.16
N THR A 166 -9.22 -4.09 8.02
CA THR A 166 -9.98 -3.16 7.19
C THR A 166 -9.01 -2.36 6.35
N ILE A 167 -9.02 -2.67 5.07
CA ILE A 167 -8.47 -1.80 4.03
C ILE A 167 -9.58 -0.81 3.68
N ASP A 168 -9.24 0.48 3.63
CA ASP A 168 -10.21 1.51 3.24
C ASP A 168 -10.66 1.29 1.79
N HIS A 169 -11.96 1.29 1.54
CA HIS A 169 -12.51 1.03 0.20
C HIS A 169 -12.24 2.16 -0.79
N CYS A 170 -11.90 3.37 -0.33
CA CYS A 170 -11.52 4.47 -1.19
C CYS A 170 -10.06 4.36 -1.67
N CYS A 171 -9.26 3.47 -1.10
CA CYS A 171 -7.88 3.28 -1.55
C CYS A 171 -7.79 2.51 -2.87
N GLY A 172 -6.92 2.98 -3.76
CA GLY A 172 -6.52 2.23 -4.94
C GLY A 172 -5.72 1.00 -4.52
N HIS A 173 -5.94 -0.14 -5.19
CA HIS A 173 -5.24 -1.40 -4.90
C HIS A 173 -4.59 -1.95 -6.16
N CYS A 174 -3.27 -1.78 -6.27
CA CYS A 174 -2.46 -2.45 -7.28
C CYS A 174 -1.93 -3.79 -6.75
N LYS A 175 -1.94 -4.82 -7.59
CA LYS A 175 -1.50 -6.18 -7.23
C LYS A 175 -0.53 -6.69 -8.28
N ILE A 176 0.57 -7.26 -7.84
CA ILE A 176 1.48 -8.03 -8.67
C ILE A 176 1.67 -9.39 -8.01
N HIS A 177 1.41 -10.48 -8.72
CA HIS A 177 1.57 -11.81 -8.16
C HIS A 177 2.09 -12.81 -9.19
N ASP A 178 2.74 -13.86 -8.67
CA ASP A 178 3.28 -14.97 -9.46
C ASP A 178 4.22 -14.46 -10.57
N ASP A 179 4.03 -14.86 -11.84
CA ASP A 179 4.89 -14.48 -12.97
C ASP A 179 4.27 -13.41 -13.87
N PRO A 180 4.74 -12.16 -13.79
CA PRO A 180 3.96 -11.26 -12.97
C PRO A 180 2.65 -10.94 -13.67
N HIS A 181 1.58 -11.38 -13.03
CA HIS A 181 0.23 -10.93 -13.27
C HIS A 181 0.04 -9.61 -12.53
N VAL A 182 -0.27 -8.56 -13.27
CA VAL A 182 -0.49 -7.22 -12.74
C VAL A 182 -1.97 -6.87 -12.82
N VAL A 183 -2.48 -6.33 -11.73
CA VAL A 183 -3.76 -5.63 -11.67
C VAL A 183 -3.46 -4.19 -11.30
N THR A 184 -3.73 -3.26 -12.21
CA THR A 184 -3.53 -1.82 -12.01
C THR A 184 -4.51 -1.26 -10.97
N TYR A 185 -4.27 -0.03 -10.53
CA TYR A 185 -5.20 0.68 -9.65
C TYR A 185 -6.60 0.80 -10.26
N ASP A 186 -6.68 0.97 -11.58
CA ASP A 186 -7.93 1.11 -12.34
C ASP A 186 -8.41 -0.24 -12.93
N SER A 187 -7.96 -1.34 -12.29
CA SER A 187 -8.42 -2.72 -12.48
C SER A 187 -8.14 -3.32 -13.86
N TYR A 188 -7.16 -2.80 -14.60
CA TYR A 188 -6.67 -3.49 -15.80
C TYR A 188 -5.80 -4.68 -15.43
N HIS A 189 -6.07 -5.83 -16.06
CA HIS A 189 -5.31 -7.06 -15.87
C HIS A 189 -4.38 -7.31 -17.06
N TYR A 190 -3.09 -7.42 -16.81
CA TYR A 190 -2.09 -7.76 -17.83
C TYR A 190 -0.94 -8.59 -17.27
N ASP A 191 -0.21 -9.26 -18.15
CA ASP A 191 0.92 -10.11 -17.80
C ASP A 191 2.16 -9.58 -18.51
N PHE A 192 3.29 -9.53 -17.81
CA PHE A 192 4.57 -9.24 -18.44
C PHE A 192 5.65 -10.18 -17.92
N GLN A 193 6.65 -10.46 -18.74
CA GLN A 193 7.80 -11.28 -18.33
C GLN A 193 9.03 -10.38 -18.35
N GLY A 194 9.72 -10.27 -17.22
CA GLY A 194 10.92 -9.44 -17.09
C GLY A 194 11.75 -9.79 -15.86
N HIS A 195 13.08 -9.73 -15.97
CA HIS A 195 14.02 -10.14 -14.91
C HIS A 195 14.86 -8.96 -14.40
N CYS A 196 14.23 -7.80 -14.28
CA CYS A 196 14.87 -6.54 -13.96
C CYS A 196 14.17 -5.85 -12.78
N ASN A 197 14.73 -4.75 -12.33
CA ASN A 197 14.05 -3.85 -11.41
C ASN A 197 13.11 -2.92 -12.18
N TYR A 198 11.85 -2.86 -11.77
CA TYR A 198 10.83 -2.00 -12.39
C TYR A 198 10.24 -1.02 -11.39
N THR A 199 9.88 0.17 -11.87
CA THR A 199 9.01 1.10 -11.16
C THR A 199 7.60 0.50 -11.12
N VAL A 200 7.18 0.05 -9.93
CA VAL A 200 5.83 -0.47 -9.70
C VAL A 200 4.84 0.69 -9.67
N THR A 201 5.12 1.69 -8.84
CA THR A 201 4.41 2.97 -8.80
C THR A 201 5.34 4.07 -8.29
N GLN A 202 5.15 5.31 -8.72
CA GLN A 202 5.86 6.48 -8.20
C GLN A 202 5.09 7.76 -8.52
N THR A 203 5.44 8.85 -7.83
CA THR A 203 4.98 10.19 -8.20
C THR A 203 5.81 10.76 -9.35
N GLY A 204 5.14 11.26 -10.38
CA GLY A 204 5.75 11.82 -11.60
C GLY A 204 6.57 10.84 -12.46
N PHE A 205 7.10 11.35 -13.58
CA PHE A 205 7.79 10.53 -14.60
C PHE A 205 9.31 10.34 -14.37
N GLY A 206 9.90 11.15 -13.49
CA GLY A 206 11.35 11.22 -13.31
C GLY A 206 11.97 9.94 -12.76
N HIS A 207 13.27 9.74 -13.00
CA HIS A 207 14.02 8.60 -12.45
C HIS A 207 14.31 8.69 -10.94
N HIS A 208 14.04 9.85 -10.34
CA HIS A 208 14.28 10.14 -8.92
C HIS A 208 13.03 10.78 -8.30
N PRO A 209 11.93 10.02 -8.14
CA PRO A 209 10.69 10.55 -7.58
C PRO A 209 10.86 10.87 -6.09
N ASP A 210 9.94 11.66 -5.55
CA ASP A 210 9.89 11.94 -4.10
C ASP A 210 9.50 10.67 -3.33
N HIS A 211 8.49 9.96 -3.83
CA HIS A 211 7.96 8.72 -3.27
C HIS A 211 7.77 7.67 -4.38
N GLY A 212 7.97 6.40 -4.05
CA GLY A 212 7.73 5.33 -5.02
C GLY A 212 8.07 3.93 -4.51
N VAL A 213 7.56 2.94 -5.23
CA VAL A 213 7.76 1.50 -5.02
C VAL A 213 8.44 0.94 -6.27
N PHE A 214 9.54 0.23 -6.05
CA PHE A 214 10.32 -0.44 -7.10
C PHE A 214 10.48 -1.90 -6.72
N SER A 215 10.43 -2.81 -7.68
CA SER A 215 10.57 -4.24 -7.42
C SER A 215 11.52 -4.90 -8.41
N ASP A 216 12.50 -5.63 -7.87
CA ASP A 216 13.33 -6.57 -8.60
C ASP A 216 12.51 -7.86 -8.83
N PHE A 217 12.46 -8.28 -10.10
CA PHE A 217 11.93 -9.57 -10.51
C PHE A 217 13.10 -10.45 -10.92
N GLU A 218 13.20 -11.63 -10.32
CA GLU A 218 14.25 -12.59 -10.65
C GLU A 218 13.67 -13.78 -11.41
N PRO A 219 14.46 -14.41 -12.31
CA PRO A 219 14.03 -15.65 -12.95
C PRO A 219 13.70 -16.70 -11.91
N PHE A 220 12.61 -17.41 -12.11
CA PHE A 220 12.29 -18.52 -11.24
C PHE A 220 13.30 -19.64 -11.45
N GLN A 221 13.76 -20.27 -10.36
CA GLN A 221 14.95 -21.14 -10.26
C GLN A 221 15.10 -22.28 -11.30
N TYR A 222 14.08 -22.55 -12.13
CA TYR A 222 14.00 -23.72 -13.01
C TYR A 222 13.72 -23.43 -14.48
N ASN A 223 13.30 -22.21 -14.83
CA ASN A 223 13.16 -21.76 -16.21
C ASN A 223 13.40 -20.25 -16.27
N ASN A 224 14.24 -19.80 -17.20
CA ASN A 224 14.45 -18.36 -17.42
C ASN A 224 13.29 -17.74 -18.23
N LEU A 225 12.08 -18.29 -18.11
CA LEU A 225 10.88 -17.81 -18.82
C LEU A 225 9.88 -17.18 -17.87
N ALA A 226 9.83 -17.67 -16.63
CA ALA A 226 9.02 -17.12 -15.57
C ALA A 226 9.89 -16.37 -14.57
N SER A 227 9.29 -15.41 -13.90
CA SER A 227 9.90 -14.51 -12.95
C SER A 227 9.04 -14.39 -11.69
N SER A 228 9.62 -13.89 -10.60
CA SER A 228 8.87 -13.59 -9.39
C SER A 228 9.51 -12.44 -8.64
N VAL A 229 8.71 -11.72 -7.86
CA VAL A 229 9.18 -10.67 -6.93
C VAL A 229 10.30 -11.24 -6.03
N SER A 230 11.49 -10.66 -6.09
CA SER A 230 12.63 -11.05 -5.22
C SER A 230 12.86 -10.02 -4.12
N SER A 231 12.80 -8.74 -4.45
CA SER A 231 12.96 -7.66 -3.49
C SER A 231 12.18 -6.42 -3.91
N THR A 232 11.59 -5.73 -2.93
CA THR A 232 10.83 -4.50 -3.14
C THR A 232 11.50 -3.38 -2.37
N THR A 233 11.80 -2.28 -3.05
CA THR A 233 12.27 -1.04 -2.46
C THR A 233 11.13 -0.04 -2.40
N PHE A 234 10.74 0.33 -1.18
CA PHE A 234 9.83 1.42 -0.90
C PHE A 234 10.62 2.68 -0.51
N ARG A 235 10.55 3.69 -1.36
CA ARG A 235 11.05 5.03 -1.10
C ARG A 235 9.89 5.86 -0.53
N ASP A 236 9.85 5.98 0.79
CA ASP A 236 8.88 6.85 1.46
C ASP A 236 9.31 8.32 1.42
N SER A 237 10.59 8.61 1.22
CA SER A 237 11.10 9.96 0.93
C SER A 237 12.52 9.90 0.38
N ALA A 238 13.11 11.06 0.08
CA ALA A 238 14.53 11.16 -0.26
C ALA A 238 15.48 10.60 0.81
N HIS A 239 15.03 10.53 2.06
CA HIS A 239 15.84 10.10 3.20
C HIS A 239 15.35 8.81 3.85
N THR A 240 14.25 8.24 3.39
CA THR A 240 13.65 7.05 4.01
C THR A 240 13.35 6.02 2.93
N ILE A 241 14.23 5.02 2.86
CA ILE A 241 14.18 3.94 1.89
C ILE A 241 14.17 2.62 2.66
N VAL A 242 13.15 1.81 2.43
CA VAL A 242 13.00 0.47 3.00
C VAL A 242 13.07 -0.55 1.87
N THR A 243 13.98 -1.51 1.96
CA THR A 243 14.03 -2.64 1.02
C THR A 243 13.65 -3.93 1.75
N LEU A 244 12.66 -4.61 1.22
CA LEU A 244 12.15 -5.90 1.67
C LEU A 244 12.69 -7.02 0.79
N ASN A 245 13.01 -8.17 1.38
CA ASN A 245 13.45 -9.36 0.65
C ASN A 245 12.39 -10.46 0.76
N ALA A 246 12.03 -11.07 -0.36
CA ALA A 246 10.97 -12.08 -0.44
C ALA A 246 11.41 -13.43 0.16
N ASP A 247 12.67 -13.82 -0.02
CA ASP A 247 13.24 -15.07 0.48
C ASP A 247 13.69 -14.99 1.94
N SER A 248 14.05 -13.79 2.39
CA SER A 248 14.48 -13.49 3.76
C SER A 248 13.62 -12.37 4.37
N PRO A 249 12.32 -12.61 4.60
CA PRO A 249 11.40 -11.59 5.11
C PRO A 249 11.76 -11.09 6.51
N SER A 250 12.57 -11.83 7.26
CA SER A 250 13.15 -11.39 8.54
C SER A 250 14.19 -10.28 8.41
N LEU A 251 14.79 -10.11 7.24
CA LEU A 251 15.87 -9.18 6.97
C LEU A 251 15.34 -8.03 6.10
N VAL A 252 15.24 -6.87 6.71
CA VAL A 252 14.81 -5.63 6.04
C VAL A 252 15.96 -4.65 6.03
N PHE A 253 16.16 -3.95 4.92
CA PHE A 253 17.17 -2.91 4.82
C PHE A 253 16.54 -1.54 4.97
N TYR A 254 16.98 -0.79 5.96
CA TYR A 254 16.58 0.59 6.19
C TYR A 254 17.73 1.51 5.81
N ASN A 255 17.58 2.31 4.76
CA ASN A 255 18.67 3.11 4.18
C ASN A 255 19.96 2.31 3.99
N SER A 256 19.82 1.12 3.39
CA SER A 256 20.89 0.15 3.18
C SER A 256 21.52 -0.47 4.44
N GLN A 257 21.02 -0.16 5.64
CA GLN A 257 21.43 -0.83 6.88
C GLN A 257 20.53 -2.05 7.14
N PRO A 258 21.11 -3.24 7.34
CA PRO A 258 20.34 -4.46 7.59
C PRO A 258 19.72 -4.44 9.00
N ILE A 259 18.45 -4.82 9.09
CA ILE A 259 17.68 -4.89 10.32
C ILE A 259 16.91 -6.20 10.37
N VAL A 260 17.06 -6.93 11.46
CA VAL A 260 16.32 -8.17 11.70
C VAL A 260 15.00 -7.86 12.41
N ILE A 261 13.89 -8.13 11.75
CA ILE A 261 12.55 -7.91 12.27
C ILE A 261 11.91 -9.22 12.77
N LYS A 262 11.47 -9.23 14.03
CA LYS A 262 10.88 -10.41 14.68
C LYS A 262 9.34 -10.45 14.55
N THR A 263 8.69 -9.31 14.75
CA THR A 263 7.23 -9.13 14.63
C THR A 263 6.95 -7.73 14.08
N ALA A 264 6.74 -6.72 14.92
CA ALA A 264 6.64 -5.32 14.52
C ALA A 264 7.95 -4.59 14.81
N THR A 265 8.51 -3.89 13.83
CA THR A 265 9.69 -3.03 14.03
C THR A 265 9.40 -1.62 13.52
N PHE A 266 9.66 -0.64 14.38
CA PHE A 266 9.36 0.76 14.13
C PHE A 266 10.64 1.49 13.73
N PHE A 267 10.61 2.19 12.59
CA PHE A 267 11.71 3.03 12.15
C PHE A 267 11.29 4.49 12.26
N LYS A 268 11.86 5.19 13.24
CA LYS A 268 11.83 6.65 13.31
C LYS A 268 13.16 7.17 12.79
N MET A 269 13.13 7.99 11.74
CA MET A 269 14.29 8.78 11.37
C MET A 269 14.22 10.17 11.94
N LEU A 270 15.30 10.56 12.61
CA LEU A 270 15.67 11.95 12.81
C LEU A 270 16.66 12.28 11.68
N PRO A 271 16.30 13.03 10.63
CA PRO A 271 17.27 13.48 9.66
C PRO A 271 18.24 14.48 10.30
N PRO A 272 19.35 14.83 9.61
CA PRO A 272 20.23 15.92 10.04
C PRO A 272 19.50 17.27 10.17
N ASN A 273 18.32 17.41 9.56
CA ASN A 273 17.41 18.53 9.79
C ASN A 273 16.39 18.18 10.89
N PRO A 274 16.38 18.87 12.05
CA PRO A 274 15.47 18.59 13.17
C PRO A 274 14.00 18.93 12.89
N TRP A 275 13.65 19.44 11.70
CA TRP A 275 12.29 19.91 11.37
C TRP A 275 11.47 18.97 10.45
N VAL A 276 12.04 17.87 9.98
CA VAL A 276 11.33 16.93 9.09
C VAL A 276 11.46 15.53 9.68
N ASN A 277 10.43 14.98 10.31
CA ASN A 277 10.49 13.59 10.77
C ASN A 277 9.85 12.68 9.71
N HIS A 278 10.60 11.71 9.18
CA HIS A 278 10.07 10.67 8.30
C HIS A 278 9.88 9.38 9.08
N TYR A 279 8.67 8.83 9.00
CA TYR A 279 8.25 7.68 9.77
C TYR A 279 7.87 6.55 8.84
N VAL A 280 8.48 5.40 9.07
CA VAL A 280 8.08 4.17 8.40
C VAL A 280 7.89 3.08 9.44
N MET A 281 6.72 2.44 9.37
CA MET A 281 6.38 1.28 10.17
C MET A 281 6.55 0.03 9.31
N VAL A 282 7.32 -0.94 9.79
CA VAL A 282 7.40 -2.26 9.15
C VAL A 282 6.82 -3.29 10.10
N LEU A 283 5.73 -3.91 9.66
CA LEU A 283 5.05 -4.96 10.39
C LEU A 283 5.30 -6.28 9.67
N ARG A 284 5.97 -7.21 10.35
CA ARG A 284 6.04 -8.60 9.93
C ARG A 284 5.01 -9.38 10.71
N HIS A 285 4.12 -10.02 9.97
CA HIS A 285 3.21 -10.96 10.59
C HIS A 285 3.81 -12.36 10.49
N PRO A 286 4.01 -13.07 11.61
CA PRO A 286 4.42 -14.47 11.61
C PRO A 286 3.24 -15.36 11.19
N SER A 287 2.68 -15.13 10.00
CA SER A 287 1.77 -16.07 9.35
C SER A 287 2.57 -16.97 8.44
N ALA A 288 1.93 -18.03 8.02
CA ALA A 288 2.51 -18.98 7.11
C ALA A 288 2.74 -18.39 5.69
N ALA A 289 2.22 -17.19 5.36
CA ALA A 289 2.59 -16.43 4.16
C ALA A 289 3.87 -15.55 4.32
N ASP A 290 4.34 -15.34 5.56
CA ASP A 290 5.56 -14.59 5.93
C ASP A 290 5.70 -13.22 5.22
N CYS A 291 4.61 -12.44 5.22
CA CYS A 291 4.55 -11.15 4.55
C CYS A 291 5.06 -10.01 5.45
N ASN A 292 5.67 -9.01 4.82
CA ASN A 292 6.01 -7.73 5.42
C ASN A 292 5.06 -6.65 4.90
N LEU A 293 4.44 -5.90 5.81
CA LEU A 293 3.70 -4.69 5.51
C LEU A 293 4.54 -3.47 5.87
N VAL A 294 4.59 -2.48 5.00
CA VAL A 294 5.24 -1.20 5.20
C VAL A 294 4.23 -0.09 5.07
N VAL A 295 4.16 0.76 6.08
CA VAL A 295 3.30 1.94 6.12
C VAL A 295 4.20 3.14 6.26
N GLY A 296 4.20 3.98 5.22
CA GLY A 296 5.02 5.17 5.14
C GLY A 296 4.22 6.45 5.24
N SER A 297 4.92 7.55 5.55
CA SER A 297 4.34 8.90 5.63
C SER A 297 3.83 9.43 4.29
N SER A 298 4.25 8.82 3.18
CA SER A 298 3.74 9.07 1.84
C SER A 298 2.30 8.58 1.62
N GLN A 299 1.64 7.97 2.61
CA GLN A 299 0.29 7.39 2.46
C GLN A 299 0.18 6.25 1.44
N LEU A 300 1.32 5.75 0.96
CA LEU A 300 1.42 4.46 0.28
C LEU A 300 1.62 3.35 1.31
N VAL A 301 0.96 2.23 1.09
CA VAL A 301 1.09 1.02 1.90
C VAL A 301 1.55 -0.12 1.02
N VAL A 302 2.64 -0.79 1.41
CA VAL A 302 3.27 -1.85 0.61
C VAL A 302 3.26 -3.15 1.39
N GLN A 303 2.66 -4.20 0.83
CA GLN A 303 2.77 -5.55 1.38
C GLN A 303 3.54 -6.45 0.41
N GLN A 304 4.68 -6.98 0.87
CA GLN A 304 5.43 -7.98 0.13
C GLN A 304 5.32 -9.35 0.83
N CYS A 305 4.94 -10.36 0.06
CA CYS A 305 5.04 -11.78 0.39
C CYS A 305 6.01 -12.46 -0.60
N ALA A 306 6.23 -13.78 -0.49
CA ALA A 306 7.24 -14.50 -1.28
C ALA A 306 7.11 -14.39 -2.82
N ASN A 307 5.90 -14.26 -3.35
CA ASN A 307 5.59 -14.18 -4.79
C ASN A 307 4.40 -13.25 -5.05
N ARG A 308 4.25 -12.23 -4.21
CA ARG A 308 3.14 -11.29 -4.28
C ARG A 308 3.54 -9.95 -3.69
N LEU A 309 3.15 -8.89 -4.37
CA LEU A 309 3.30 -7.51 -3.98
C LEU A 309 1.94 -6.83 -4.11
N ASP A 310 1.43 -6.30 -3.01
CA ASP A 310 0.25 -5.45 -2.99
C ASP A 310 0.68 -4.02 -2.64
N VAL A 311 0.17 -3.05 -3.39
CA VAL A 311 0.38 -1.62 -3.11
C VAL A 311 -0.97 -0.94 -3.01
N TRP A 312 -1.25 -0.34 -1.85
CA TRP A 312 -2.42 0.50 -1.65
C TRP A 312 -2.04 1.97 -1.65
N ALA A 313 -2.83 2.77 -2.36
CA ALA A 313 -2.65 4.21 -2.48
C ALA A 313 -3.86 4.95 -1.90
N HIS A 314 -3.59 5.88 -0.99
CA HIS A 314 -4.62 6.76 -0.44
C HIS A 314 -5.18 7.69 -1.54
N PRO A 315 -6.46 8.08 -1.51
CA PRO A 315 -7.06 9.01 -2.49
C PRO A 315 -6.31 10.32 -2.73
N ALA A 316 -5.45 10.74 -1.80
CA ALA A 316 -4.57 11.88 -2.00
C ALA A 316 -3.59 11.72 -3.19
N HIS A 317 -3.38 10.50 -3.68
CA HIS A 317 -2.56 10.18 -4.86
C HIS A 317 -3.34 10.08 -6.17
N HIS A 318 -4.63 10.41 -6.16
CA HIS A 318 -5.47 10.33 -7.36
C HIS A 318 -4.87 11.15 -8.51
N ASP A 319 -4.69 10.52 -9.67
CA ASP A 319 -4.11 11.15 -10.88
C ASP A 319 -2.64 11.62 -10.72
N ASP A 320 -1.90 11.09 -9.74
CA ASP A 320 -0.49 11.44 -9.48
C ASP A 320 0.46 10.22 -9.45
N LEU A 321 -0.05 9.02 -9.73
CA LEU A 321 0.75 7.80 -9.75
C LEU A 321 1.09 7.38 -11.17
N TYR A 322 2.28 6.79 -11.34
CA TYR A 322 2.76 6.28 -12.62
C TYR A 322 3.62 5.04 -12.40
N GLY A 323 3.63 4.13 -13.36
CA GLY A 323 4.40 2.89 -13.28
C GLY A 323 3.61 1.71 -13.82
N LEU A 324 4.04 0.50 -13.49
CA LEU A 324 3.32 -0.74 -13.82
C LEU A 324 1.87 -0.76 -13.27
N CYS A 325 1.61 -0.04 -12.18
CA CYS A 325 0.30 0.01 -11.54
C CYS A 325 -0.71 0.97 -12.19
N GLY A 326 -0.36 1.67 -13.28
CA GLY A 326 -1.27 2.62 -13.94
C GLY A 326 -1.37 3.98 -13.24
N HIS A 327 -2.41 4.75 -13.57
CA HIS A 327 -2.49 6.18 -13.24
C HIS A 327 -3.28 6.51 -11.95
N PHE A 328 -4.12 5.58 -11.47
CA PHE A 328 -4.98 5.76 -10.29
C PHE A 328 -5.91 6.95 -10.42
N ASN A 329 -6.69 6.98 -11.49
CA ASN A 329 -7.66 8.05 -11.77
C ASN A 329 -9.04 7.51 -12.18
N GLN A 330 -9.28 6.22 -11.97
CA GLN A 330 -10.49 5.50 -12.35
C GLN A 330 -10.73 5.44 -13.86
N TYR A 331 -9.67 5.63 -14.67
CA TYR A 331 -9.74 5.63 -16.13
C TYR A 331 -8.78 4.62 -16.74
N THR A 332 -9.17 3.34 -16.72
CA THR A 332 -8.42 2.20 -17.25
C THR A 332 -7.72 2.42 -18.62
N PRO A 333 -8.30 3.11 -19.64
CA PRO A 333 -7.66 3.26 -20.95
C PRO A 333 -6.29 3.97 -20.95
N ASP A 334 -5.92 4.70 -19.91
CA ASP A 334 -4.61 5.36 -19.79
C ASP A 334 -3.62 4.64 -18.88
N ASP A 335 -3.98 3.47 -18.33
CA ASP A 335 -3.11 2.71 -17.43
C ASP A 335 -1.75 2.38 -18.07
N PHE A 336 -1.70 2.29 -19.40
CA PHE A 336 -0.47 2.05 -20.17
C PHE A 336 0.24 3.34 -20.60
N THR A 337 0.23 4.35 -19.73
CA THR A 337 1.04 5.56 -19.88
C THR A 337 2.50 5.24 -19.56
N ALA A 338 3.34 5.31 -20.59
CA ALA A 338 4.76 5.04 -20.49
C ALA A 338 5.54 6.20 -19.86
N ARG A 339 6.81 5.94 -19.50
CA ARG A 339 7.67 6.94 -18.86
C ARG A 339 7.89 8.22 -19.67
N ASP A 340 7.81 8.14 -20.99
CA ASP A 340 7.90 9.29 -21.91
C ASP A 340 6.56 10.01 -22.13
N ASN A 341 5.55 9.67 -21.32
CA ASN A 341 4.17 10.17 -21.40
C ASN A 341 3.40 9.71 -22.65
N THR A 342 3.87 8.66 -23.34
CA THR A 342 3.12 8.01 -24.43
C THR A 342 2.11 7.03 -23.87
N VAL A 343 0.84 7.15 -24.25
CA VAL A 343 -0.21 6.17 -23.90
C VAL A 343 -0.22 5.03 -24.91
N TYR A 344 0.13 3.82 -24.49
CA TYR A 344 0.04 2.61 -25.31
C TYR A 344 -1.36 2.01 -25.26
N GLN A 345 -1.73 1.25 -26.30
CA GLN A 345 -2.96 0.47 -26.29
C GLN A 345 -2.89 -0.64 -25.23
N LEU A 346 -3.98 -0.78 -24.48
CA LEU A 346 -4.19 -1.86 -23.52
C LEU A 346 -4.12 -3.22 -24.19
N GLN A 347 -3.25 -4.09 -23.69
CA GLN A 347 -2.99 -5.42 -24.22
C GLN A 347 -2.69 -6.37 -23.05
N LYS A 348 -3.07 -7.65 -23.19
CA LYS A 348 -2.83 -8.66 -22.14
C LYS A 348 -1.34 -8.97 -21.94
N PHE A 349 -0.53 -8.87 -22.99
CA PHE A 349 0.92 -9.14 -22.95
C PHE A 349 1.73 -7.95 -23.49
N PRO A 350 1.70 -6.79 -22.80
CA PRO A 350 2.39 -5.59 -23.27
C PRO A 350 3.89 -5.73 -23.08
N ARG A 351 4.65 -5.29 -24.08
CA ARG A 351 6.11 -5.28 -24.00
C ARG A 351 6.70 -3.90 -23.84
N ALA A 352 6.27 -2.96 -24.68
CA ALA A 352 6.82 -1.60 -24.69
C ALA A 352 6.52 -0.86 -23.37
N PHE A 353 5.30 -1.00 -22.86
CA PHE A 353 4.86 -0.33 -21.63
C PHE A 353 5.70 -0.74 -20.40
N PRO A 354 5.82 -2.03 -20.01
CA PRO A 354 6.63 -2.40 -18.84
C PRO A 354 8.11 -2.03 -19.00
N VAL A 355 8.69 -2.19 -20.20
CA VAL A 355 10.09 -1.83 -20.47
C VAL A 355 10.35 -0.33 -20.29
N SER A 356 9.38 0.53 -20.62
CA SER A 356 9.50 1.98 -20.36
C SER A 356 9.66 2.31 -18.87
N TRP A 357 9.15 1.43 -18.00
CA TRP A 357 9.17 1.57 -16.55
C TRP A 357 10.30 0.82 -15.84
N LEU A 358 11.37 0.45 -16.55
CA LEU A 358 12.61 0.02 -15.89
C LEU A 358 13.05 1.06 -14.86
N ALA A 359 13.37 0.59 -13.65
CA ALA A 359 13.85 1.45 -12.58
C ALA A 359 15.25 1.99 -12.92
N HIS A 360 15.62 3.16 -12.39
CA HIS A 360 16.92 3.73 -12.64
C HIS A 360 18.07 2.87 -12.06
N LYS A 361 17.86 2.34 -10.86
CA LYS A 361 18.83 1.47 -10.19
C LYS A 361 18.59 0.02 -10.62
N GLN A 362 19.54 -0.54 -11.35
CA GLN A 362 19.53 -1.94 -11.78
C GLN A 362 20.62 -2.73 -11.06
N SER A 363 20.28 -3.94 -10.64
CA SER A 363 21.19 -4.92 -10.06
C SER A 363 21.98 -5.67 -11.15
N ASP A 364 21.32 -5.96 -12.27
CA ASP A 364 21.90 -6.63 -13.43
C ASP A 364 22.26 -5.64 -14.55
N ARG A 365 23.49 -5.75 -15.08
CA ARG A 365 23.95 -4.91 -16.19
C ARG A 365 23.12 -5.12 -17.46
N LYS A 366 22.55 -6.31 -17.70
CA LYS A 366 21.68 -6.56 -18.85
C LYS A 366 20.49 -5.60 -18.87
N CYS A 367 19.97 -5.24 -17.68
CA CYS A 367 18.83 -4.37 -17.48
C CYS A 367 19.09 -2.89 -17.82
N THR A 368 20.34 -2.53 -18.16
CA THR A 368 20.71 -1.18 -18.61
C THR A 368 20.87 -1.08 -20.14
N GLN A 369 20.69 -2.20 -20.85
CA GLN A 369 20.79 -2.26 -22.30
C GLN A 369 19.44 -1.91 -22.95
N SER A 370 19.46 -1.46 -24.21
CA SER A 370 18.23 -1.16 -24.98
C SER A 370 17.30 -2.37 -25.19
N CYS A 371 17.80 -3.59 -24.96
CA CYS A 371 17.05 -4.83 -25.00
C CYS A 371 17.51 -5.74 -23.85
N PRO A 372 16.99 -5.52 -22.63
CA PRO A 372 17.48 -6.20 -21.44
C PRO A 372 17.08 -7.67 -21.35
N GLU A 373 16.04 -8.07 -22.09
CA GLU A 373 15.54 -9.45 -22.13
C GLU A 373 15.51 -10.02 -23.56
N PRO A 374 16.67 -10.28 -24.21
CA PRO A 374 16.74 -10.70 -25.61
C PRO A 374 16.04 -12.04 -25.88
N HIS A 375 15.98 -12.93 -24.88
CA HIS A 375 15.34 -14.24 -25.00
C HIS A 375 13.80 -14.16 -25.06
N LEU A 376 13.22 -13.06 -24.57
CA LEU A 376 11.82 -12.73 -24.78
C LEU A 376 11.63 -11.95 -26.10
N GLY A 377 12.70 -11.67 -26.83
CA GLY A 377 12.79 -10.86 -28.07
C GLY A 377 13.41 -9.47 -27.80
N CYS A 378 13.48 -8.59 -28.80
CA CYS A 378 13.66 -7.15 -28.56
C CYS A 378 12.36 -6.44 -28.98
N VAL A 379 12.30 -5.10 -28.86
CA VAL A 379 11.14 -4.23 -29.16
C VAL A 379 10.70 -4.30 -30.63
N ASN A 380 10.38 -5.49 -31.11
CA ASN A 380 9.61 -5.77 -32.30
C ASN A 380 8.23 -6.13 -31.75
N ASP A 381 7.29 -5.26 -32.08
CA ASP A 381 5.95 -5.01 -31.57
C ASP A 381 4.96 -6.19 -31.64
N TYR A 382 5.40 -7.40 -31.27
CA TYR A 382 4.57 -8.59 -31.24
C TYR A 382 4.22 -8.93 -29.80
N THR A 383 3.07 -8.41 -29.39
CA THR A 383 2.29 -8.81 -28.21
C THR A 383 1.69 -10.19 -28.43
N THR A 384 2.55 -11.19 -28.56
CA THR A 384 2.10 -12.57 -28.67
C THR A 384 2.13 -13.22 -27.30
N ASP A 385 1.06 -13.95 -27.01
CA ASP A 385 0.96 -14.87 -25.89
C ASP A 385 2.28 -15.66 -25.73
N PRO A 386 3.03 -15.48 -24.64
CA PRO A 386 4.31 -16.14 -24.43
C PRO A 386 4.15 -17.63 -24.11
N CYS A 387 2.92 -18.14 -24.03
CA CYS A 387 2.61 -19.55 -23.94
C CYS A 387 2.67 -20.26 -25.32
N TYR A 388 3.83 -20.82 -25.68
CA TYR A 388 4.03 -21.65 -26.87
C TYR A 388 3.50 -23.10 -26.73
N ALA A 389 2.29 -23.27 -26.18
CA ALA A 389 1.64 -24.58 -26.06
C ALA A 389 0.45 -24.70 -27.02
N THR A 390 0.14 -25.93 -27.42
CA THR A 390 -1.07 -26.21 -28.22
C THR A 390 -2.33 -25.86 -27.42
N THR A 391 -3.44 -25.55 -28.11
CA THR A 391 -4.73 -25.30 -27.46
C THR A 391 -5.15 -26.44 -26.52
N ALA A 392 -4.89 -27.70 -26.91
CA ALA A 392 -5.16 -28.86 -26.08
C ALA A 392 -4.34 -28.86 -24.77
N ALA A 393 -3.07 -28.46 -24.84
CA ALA A 393 -2.22 -28.33 -23.66
C ALA A 393 -2.66 -27.14 -22.77
N LYS A 394 -2.99 -25.98 -23.36
CA LYS A 394 -3.56 -24.83 -22.63
C LYS A 394 -4.83 -25.21 -21.86
N ASN A 395 -5.76 -25.91 -22.52
CA ASN A 395 -6.98 -26.41 -21.90
C ASN A 395 -6.70 -27.40 -20.76
N LYS A 396 -5.67 -28.24 -20.91
CA LYS A 396 -5.23 -29.16 -19.85
C LYS A 396 -4.69 -28.40 -18.63
N TYR A 397 -3.85 -27.39 -18.83
CA TYR A 397 -3.36 -26.55 -17.73
C TYR A 397 -4.51 -25.84 -17.00
N TYR A 398 -5.44 -25.26 -17.75
CA TYR A 398 -6.63 -24.63 -17.19
C TYR A 398 -7.48 -25.59 -16.34
N SER A 399 -7.71 -26.80 -16.84
CA SER A 399 -8.45 -27.83 -16.10
C SER A 399 -7.72 -28.24 -14.81
N LEU A 400 -6.39 -28.34 -14.84
CA LEU A 400 -5.57 -28.66 -13.68
C LEU A 400 -5.64 -27.54 -12.63
N CYS A 401 -5.51 -26.28 -13.04
CA CYS A 401 -5.63 -25.10 -12.18
C CYS A 401 -7.03 -24.98 -11.58
N SER A 402 -8.07 -25.12 -12.40
CA SER A 402 -9.46 -25.10 -11.96
C SER A 402 -9.73 -26.15 -10.89
N THR A 403 -9.24 -27.38 -11.09
CA THR A 403 -9.39 -28.46 -10.11
C THR A 403 -8.60 -28.15 -8.84
N SER A 404 -7.36 -27.70 -8.97
CA SER A 404 -6.44 -27.46 -7.84
C SER A 404 -6.85 -26.30 -6.94
N LEU A 405 -7.49 -25.27 -7.51
CA LEU A 405 -7.96 -24.08 -6.79
C LEU A 405 -9.43 -24.19 -6.35
N SER A 406 -10.18 -25.18 -6.84
CA SER A 406 -11.63 -25.31 -6.56
C SER A 406 -11.98 -25.32 -5.07
N SER A 407 -11.15 -25.93 -4.22
CA SER A 407 -11.37 -25.96 -2.77
C SER A 407 -11.17 -24.61 -2.07
N ILE A 408 -10.41 -23.70 -2.70
CA ILE A 408 -10.09 -22.38 -2.14
C ILE A 408 -11.13 -21.37 -2.62
N ILE A 409 -11.25 -21.21 -3.94
CA ILE A 409 -12.02 -20.13 -4.57
C ILE A 409 -13.44 -20.56 -5.02
N GLY A 410 -13.73 -21.86 -5.03
CA GLY A 410 -15.02 -22.39 -5.46
C GLY A 410 -15.35 -22.03 -6.91
N GLN A 411 -16.61 -21.64 -7.14
CA GLN A 411 -17.12 -21.14 -8.43
C GLN A 411 -17.35 -19.63 -8.44
N ASN A 412 -16.73 -18.88 -7.52
CA ASN A 412 -16.89 -17.43 -7.48
C ASN A 412 -16.16 -16.79 -8.68
N SER A 413 -16.92 -16.11 -9.54
CA SER A 413 -16.40 -15.45 -10.74
C SER A 413 -15.40 -14.33 -10.44
N ALA A 414 -15.42 -13.76 -9.23
CA ALA A 414 -14.43 -12.76 -8.79
C ALA A 414 -12.99 -13.30 -8.75
N TYR A 415 -12.82 -14.62 -8.73
CA TYR A 415 -11.52 -15.30 -8.66
C TYR A 415 -11.18 -16.08 -9.94
N GLU A 416 -11.97 -15.91 -11.02
CA GLU A 416 -11.75 -16.68 -12.25
C GLU A 416 -10.39 -16.36 -12.89
N TYR A 417 -9.93 -15.12 -12.75
CA TYR A 417 -8.63 -14.68 -13.25
C TYR A 417 -7.47 -15.53 -12.68
N LEU A 418 -7.53 -15.93 -11.40
CA LEU A 418 -6.52 -16.79 -10.77
C LEU A 418 -6.38 -18.16 -11.46
N LYS A 419 -7.43 -18.68 -12.10
CA LYS A 419 -7.36 -19.93 -12.86
C LYS A 419 -6.64 -19.73 -14.20
N GLN A 420 -6.85 -18.57 -14.83
CA GLN A 420 -6.21 -18.20 -16.09
C GLN A 420 -4.72 -17.94 -15.88
N ASP A 421 -4.41 -17.14 -14.86
CA ASP A 421 -3.06 -16.82 -14.40
C ASP A 421 -2.27 -18.10 -14.07
N CYS A 422 -2.84 -18.97 -13.23
CA CYS A 422 -2.25 -20.29 -12.96
C CYS A 422 -1.99 -21.11 -14.24
N ALA A 423 -2.92 -21.10 -15.20
CA ALA A 423 -2.75 -21.86 -16.44
C ALA A 423 -1.63 -21.29 -17.32
N MET A 424 -1.45 -19.97 -17.28
CA MET A 424 -0.38 -19.25 -17.96
C MET A 424 0.98 -19.63 -17.37
N ASP A 425 1.11 -19.55 -16.04
CA ASP A 425 2.32 -19.95 -15.33
C ASP A 425 2.71 -21.39 -15.65
N LEU A 426 1.75 -22.31 -15.53
CA LEU A 426 1.98 -23.73 -15.84
C LEU A 426 2.48 -23.94 -17.26
N CYS A 427 2.01 -23.13 -18.20
CA CYS A 427 2.50 -23.17 -19.55
C CYS A 427 3.96 -22.73 -19.64
N LEU A 428 4.31 -21.56 -19.10
CA LEU A 428 5.67 -21.02 -19.11
C LEU A 428 6.65 -21.97 -18.41
N MET A 429 6.24 -22.57 -17.30
CA MET A 429 7.00 -23.58 -16.57
C MET A 429 7.24 -24.87 -17.38
N ASN A 430 6.28 -25.28 -18.21
CA ASN A 430 6.36 -26.55 -18.93
C ASN A 430 6.95 -26.44 -20.36
N GLN A 431 7.24 -25.23 -20.86
CA GLN A 431 7.67 -25.00 -22.25
C GLN A 431 9.01 -25.62 -22.67
N ASN A 432 9.77 -26.18 -21.72
CA ASN A 432 11.01 -26.94 -21.98
C ASN A 432 10.94 -28.40 -21.48
N ASN A 433 9.73 -28.97 -21.34
CA ASN A 433 9.51 -30.31 -20.75
C ASN A 433 10.06 -30.45 -19.32
N ASN A 434 10.26 -29.33 -18.61
CA ASN A 434 10.82 -29.31 -17.28
C ASN A 434 9.73 -29.53 -16.21
N SER A 435 9.12 -30.72 -16.24
CA SER A 435 7.97 -31.08 -15.40
C SER A 435 8.29 -31.30 -13.92
N LYS A 436 9.57 -31.22 -13.53
CA LYS A 436 10.04 -31.62 -12.19
C LYS A 436 9.56 -30.70 -11.05
N ASN A 437 9.01 -29.51 -11.34
CA ASN A 437 8.68 -28.51 -10.29
C ASN A 437 7.24 -27.97 -10.30
N PHE A 438 6.31 -28.67 -10.99
CA PHE A 438 4.88 -28.34 -11.01
C PHE A 438 4.29 -28.19 -9.60
N TYR A 439 4.66 -29.11 -8.70
CA TYR A 439 4.09 -29.14 -7.35
C TYR A 439 4.51 -27.93 -6.52
N ALA A 440 5.80 -27.58 -6.52
CA ALA A 440 6.31 -26.43 -5.77
C ALA A 440 5.66 -25.11 -6.24
N TRP A 441 5.53 -24.92 -7.56
CA TRP A 441 4.84 -23.75 -8.11
C TRP A 441 3.36 -23.73 -7.73
N MET A 442 2.66 -24.87 -7.88
CA MET A 442 1.25 -24.98 -7.52
C MET A 442 1.00 -24.70 -6.03
N GLN A 443 1.94 -25.00 -5.12
CA GLN A 443 1.80 -24.60 -3.73
C GLN A 443 1.88 -23.09 -3.54
N LYS A 444 2.84 -22.41 -4.19
CA LYS A 444 2.95 -20.95 -4.14
C LYS A 444 1.68 -20.27 -4.65
N LEU A 445 1.11 -20.77 -5.75
CA LEU A 445 -0.17 -20.29 -6.29
C LEU A 445 -1.34 -20.47 -5.32
N LYS A 446 -1.42 -21.61 -4.63
CA LYS A 446 -2.47 -21.85 -3.63
C LYS A 446 -2.40 -20.87 -2.47
N VAL A 447 -1.19 -20.60 -1.97
CA VAL A 447 -0.98 -19.59 -0.92
C VAL A 447 -1.46 -18.21 -1.39
N ASN A 448 -1.14 -17.83 -2.63
CA ASN A 448 -1.63 -16.58 -3.22
C ASN A 448 -3.16 -16.54 -3.33
N ALA A 449 -3.79 -17.63 -3.79
CA ALA A 449 -5.24 -17.72 -3.90
C ALA A 449 -5.95 -17.61 -2.54
N GLU A 450 -5.40 -18.23 -1.49
CA GLU A 450 -5.92 -18.09 -0.13
C GLU A 450 -5.78 -16.64 0.37
N MET A 451 -4.66 -15.99 0.09
CA MET A 451 -4.44 -14.57 0.42
C MET A 451 -5.41 -13.65 -0.33
N VAL A 452 -5.66 -13.87 -1.62
CA VAL A 452 -6.66 -13.10 -2.40
C VAL A 452 -8.03 -13.24 -1.76
N LYS A 453 -8.45 -14.46 -1.46
CA LYS A 453 -9.75 -14.72 -0.84
C LYS A 453 -9.88 -14.03 0.50
N TYR A 454 -8.85 -14.12 1.35
CA TYR A 454 -8.82 -13.46 2.65
C TYR A 454 -8.95 -11.94 2.51
N LEU A 455 -8.12 -11.32 1.66
CA LEU A 455 -8.16 -9.87 1.41
C LEU A 455 -9.54 -9.42 0.89
N HIS A 456 -10.13 -10.18 -0.04
CA HIS A 456 -11.47 -9.90 -0.52
C HIS A 456 -12.51 -9.98 0.62
N GLU A 457 -12.48 -11.02 1.44
CA GLU A 457 -13.44 -11.15 2.55
C GLU A 457 -13.36 -10.01 3.55
N ILE A 458 -12.17 -9.48 3.84
CA ILE A 458 -12.00 -8.40 4.81
C ILE A 458 -12.38 -7.04 4.24
N THR A 459 -12.10 -6.77 2.97
CA THR A 459 -12.56 -5.55 2.28
C THR A 459 -14.08 -5.49 2.22
N TYR A 460 -14.76 -6.62 1.94
CA TYR A 460 -16.22 -6.66 1.82
C TYR A 460 -16.95 -6.72 3.18
N LYS A 461 -16.35 -7.29 4.24
CA LYS A 461 -16.94 -7.30 5.61
C LYS A 461 -16.91 -5.92 6.28
N ALA A 462 -16.10 -4.98 5.81
CA ALA A 462 -16.09 -3.61 6.31
C ALA A 462 -17.46 -2.89 6.16
N GLY A 463 -18.35 -3.38 5.27
CA GLY A 463 -19.73 -2.91 5.12
C GLY A 463 -20.76 -3.56 6.07
N GLY A 464 -20.38 -4.52 6.91
CA GLY A 464 -21.33 -5.28 7.73
C GLY A 464 -20.72 -5.98 8.96
N GLY A 465 -20.76 -5.29 10.11
CA GLY A 465 -21.04 -5.86 11.44
C GLY A 465 -20.10 -6.85 12.14
N GLN A 466 -19.15 -7.54 11.49
CA GLN A 466 -18.18 -8.40 12.19
C GLN A 466 -16.76 -8.21 11.65
N ARG A 467 -15.94 -7.52 12.43
CA ARG A 467 -14.53 -7.21 12.17
C ARG A 467 -13.64 -8.32 12.74
N ARG A 468 -12.68 -8.83 11.96
CA ARG A 468 -11.63 -9.76 12.42
C ARG A 468 -10.29 -9.01 12.54
N SER A 469 -9.40 -9.48 13.39
CA SER A 469 -8.04 -8.94 13.53
C SER A 469 -7.11 -9.59 12.52
N PHE A 470 -6.08 -8.87 12.04
CA PHE A 470 -5.03 -9.45 11.18
C PHE A 470 -4.23 -10.53 11.89
N ASN A 471 -4.25 -10.51 13.23
CA ASN A 471 -3.70 -11.57 14.07
C ASN A 471 -4.62 -12.79 14.20
N ASP A 472 -5.87 -12.69 13.74
CA ASP A 472 -6.85 -13.78 13.64
C ASP A 472 -6.91 -14.30 12.19
N PHE A 473 -5.74 -14.54 11.58
CA PHE A 473 -5.73 -15.55 10.52
C PHE A 473 -6.43 -16.78 11.10
N PRO A 474 -7.46 -17.33 10.41
CA PRO A 474 -8.11 -18.53 10.91
C PRO A 474 -7.02 -19.53 11.29
N VAL A 475 -7.12 -20.16 12.46
CA VAL A 475 -6.20 -21.24 12.83
C VAL A 475 -6.12 -22.25 11.68
N ASP A 476 -7.24 -22.45 10.98
CA ASP A 476 -7.35 -23.23 9.74
C ASP A 476 -6.49 -22.71 8.55
N PHE A 477 -6.29 -21.41 8.39
CA PHE A 477 -5.42 -20.82 7.35
C PHE A 477 -3.94 -20.97 7.72
N LEU A 478 -3.59 -20.70 8.98
CA LEU A 478 -2.22 -20.91 9.46
C LEU A 478 -1.86 -22.39 9.40
N ASP A 479 -2.79 -23.28 9.75
CA ASP A 479 -2.64 -24.73 9.65
C ASP A 479 -2.60 -25.20 8.19
N ALA A 480 -3.43 -24.65 7.30
CA ALA A 480 -3.40 -24.98 5.87
C ALA A 480 -2.04 -24.62 5.26
N VAL A 481 -1.57 -23.39 5.42
CA VAL A 481 -0.30 -22.95 4.84
C VAL A 481 0.90 -23.57 5.59
N ALA A 482 0.81 -23.84 6.91
CA ALA A 482 1.83 -24.62 7.62
C ALA A 482 1.90 -26.08 7.15
N GLN A 483 0.76 -26.71 6.86
CA GLN A 483 0.71 -28.03 6.23
C GLN A 483 1.28 -28.02 4.81
N LEU A 484 1.07 -26.94 4.04
CA LEU A 484 1.70 -26.77 2.73
C LEU A 484 3.22 -26.64 2.83
N LYS A 485 3.72 -25.79 3.75
CA LYS A 485 5.17 -25.63 4.02
C LYS A 485 5.82 -26.91 4.55
N ALA A 486 5.13 -27.66 5.41
CA ALA A 486 5.63 -28.94 5.92
C ALA A 486 5.71 -30.03 4.84
N LYS A 487 4.82 -30.00 3.84
CA LYS A 487 4.87 -30.89 2.67
C LYS A 487 6.03 -30.57 1.72
N ASP A 488 6.42 -29.30 1.59
CA ASP A 488 7.62 -28.90 0.84
C ASP A 488 8.91 -29.40 1.51
N ALA A 489 9.01 -29.29 2.83
CA ALA A 489 10.16 -29.83 3.58
C ALA A 489 10.24 -31.37 3.55
N ALA A 490 9.11 -32.05 3.30
CA ALA A 490 9.01 -33.50 3.22
C ALA A 490 9.04 -34.06 1.79
N ALA A 491 9.14 -33.22 0.76
CA ALA A 491 9.23 -33.67 -0.62
C ALA A 491 10.56 -34.42 -0.85
N PRO A 492 10.55 -35.69 -1.28
CA PRO A 492 11.79 -36.41 -1.53
C PRO A 492 12.52 -35.74 -2.69
N HIS A 493 13.77 -35.33 -2.46
CA HIS A 493 14.72 -35.08 -3.55
C HIS A 493 14.82 -36.35 -4.40
N LEU A 494 14.04 -36.40 -5.48
CA LEU A 494 14.17 -37.44 -6.49
C LEU A 494 15.50 -37.20 -7.22
N ARG A 495 16.58 -37.80 -6.69
CA ARG A 495 17.77 -38.12 -7.47
C ARG A 495 17.33 -39.07 -8.58
N GLY A 496 17.39 -38.57 -9.81
CA GLY A 496 17.14 -39.27 -11.05
C GLY A 496 17.71 -38.43 -12.18
#